data_AF-A0AAE9EQ60-F1
#
_entry.id   AF-A0AAE9EQ60-F1
#
_cell.length_a   1.000
_cell.length_b   1.000
_cell.length_c   1.000
_cell.angle_alpha   90.00
_cell.angle_beta   90.00
_cell.angle_gamma   90.00
#
_symmetry.space_group_name_H-M   'P 1'
#
loop_
_entity.id
_entity.type
_entity.pdbx_description
1 polymer ?
#
loop_
_entity_poly.entity_id
_entity_poly.type
_entity_poly.pdbx_seq_one_letter_code
_entity_poly.pdbx_strand_id
1 'polypeptide(L)'
;MAIQNCKVVDVYDLAASIGNDFEKLIDNYGNECVRGIMPKVISALETLEAMAAGNDRENEEIMRLSKAVERLEQEKHQRNQQHLKFEEELEQVEKTYRKDIDDLQQMVKNLVNENRNLSTTVSSLPTNNDSPVSISMREADLRMLLELKEMSAQQKDEIKALQKDVDTYQCQVENLQNSIEKLIRQNEELLRKNSSLQKQGRVIVEEKMEVLKRLEKTEESNIELKKLVKETDRACKDMQVANQDNNEPRFTLGELREVIKEKNILKGRVMELEEELEQFKPGAKKEIMRLDDDDDSDQLAPNSDDANRTGDDEEDLPVYGPLPKEPDEKLHPWKYERKDSGVRKFFRFFKDFGATASPRRGSSANASPRLPARAIPPSLN
;
A
#
# COMPACT_ATOMS: atom_id res chain seq x y z
N MET A 1 -30.81 19.63 1.90
CA MET A 1 -29.64 20.05 1.08
C MET A 1 -28.39 20.37 1.89
N ALA A 2 -28.44 20.76 3.17
CA ALA A 2 -27.24 21.17 3.90
C ALA A 2 -26.29 20.04 4.36
N ILE A 3 -26.73 18.78 4.39
CA ILE A 3 -25.93 17.65 4.92
C ILE A 3 -24.93 17.10 3.89
N GLN A 4 -25.09 17.43 2.60
CA GLN A 4 -24.28 16.82 1.52
C GLN A 4 -22.81 17.24 1.49
N ASN A 5 -22.43 18.32 2.18
CA ASN A 5 -21.06 18.85 2.20
C ASN A 5 -20.44 18.95 3.60
N CYS A 6 -21.07 18.36 4.63
CA CYS A 6 -20.49 18.35 5.98
C CYS A 6 -19.31 17.37 6.01
N LYS A 7 -18.09 17.91 6.16
CA LYS A 7 -16.86 17.15 6.33
C LYS A 7 -16.60 16.87 7.80
N VAL A 8 -15.76 15.89 8.07
CA VAL A 8 -15.31 15.55 9.43
C VAL A 8 -14.74 16.78 10.17
N VAL A 9 -14.08 17.69 9.44
CA VAL A 9 -13.54 18.95 9.98
C VAL A 9 -14.65 19.86 10.52
N ASP A 10 -15.76 20.00 9.79
CA ASP A 10 -16.89 20.84 10.21
C ASP A 10 -17.53 20.30 11.50
N VAL A 11 -17.50 18.98 11.70
CA VAL A 11 -17.98 18.32 12.92
C VAL A 11 -17.08 18.64 14.11
N TYR A 12 -15.76 18.71 13.91
CA TYR A 12 -14.81 19.11 14.96
C TYR A 12 -14.93 20.59 15.31
N ASP A 13 -15.13 21.48 14.33
CA ASP A 13 -15.36 22.91 14.57
C ASP A 13 -16.66 23.13 15.36
N LEU A 14 -17.72 22.38 15.02
CA LEU A 14 -18.97 22.40 15.77
C LEU A 14 -18.79 21.86 17.20
N ALA A 15 -18.04 20.77 17.37
CA ALA A 15 -17.73 20.21 18.68
C ALA A 15 -16.95 21.19 19.56
N ALA A 16 -15.99 21.93 18.99
CA ALA A 16 -15.22 22.95 19.70
C ALA A 16 -16.08 24.14 20.13
N SER A 17 -16.95 24.63 19.24
CA SER A 17 -17.90 25.70 19.54
C SER A 17 -18.85 25.31 20.68
N ILE A 18 -19.43 24.11 20.59
CA ILE A 18 -20.31 23.56 21.63
C ILE A 18 -19.56 23.34 22.95
N GLY A 19 -18.31 22.89 22.90
CA GLY A 19 -17.46 22.73 24.09
C GLY A 19 -17.23 24.05 24.82
N ASN A 20 -16.90 25.13 24.10
CA ASN A 20 -16.71 26.45 24.68
C ASN A 20 -18.00 26.98 25.36
N ASP A 21 -19.16 26.72 24.78
CA ASP A 21 -20.43 27.14 25.39
C ASP A 21 -20.80 26.30 26.62
N PHE A 22 -20.43 25.00 26.63
CA PHE A 22 -20.54 24.18 27.83
C PHE A 22 -19.59 24.62 28.94
N GLU A 23 -18.36 25.04 28.62
CA GLU A 23 -17.41 25.60 29.59
C GLU A 23 -18.00 26.85 30.27
N LYS A 24 -18.52 27.80 29.49
CA LYS A 24 -19.22 28.98 30.04
C LYS A 24 -20.41 28.62 30.92
N LEU A 25 -21.17 27.58 30.58
CA LEU A 25 -22.29 27.10 31.38
C LEU A 25 -21.83 26.51 32.71
N ILE A 26 -20.74 25.75 32.69
CA ILE A 26 -20.12 25.16 33.89
C ILE A 26 -19.59 26.28 34.80
N ASP A 27 -18.90 27.27 34.24
CA ASP A 27 -18.33 28.39 35.00
C ASP A 27 -19.41 29.23 35.71
N ASN A 28 -20.56 29.46 35.06
CA ASN A 28 -21.61 30.33 35.59
C ASN A 28 -22.63 29.60 36.50
N TYR A 29 -22.92 28.33 36.23
CA TYR A 29 -24.04 27.60 36.87
C TYR A 29 -23.63 26.26 37.50
N GLY A 30 -22.36 25.88 37.41
CA GLY A 30 -21.83 24.63 37.95
C GLY A 30 -22.05 23.42 37.02
N ASN A 31 -21.26 22.37 37.25
CA ASN A 31 -21.16 21.20 36.38
C ASN A 31 -22.47 20.40 36.23
N GLU A 32 -23.33 20.40 37.26
CA GLU A 32 -24.56 19.58 37.27
C GLU A 32 -25.54 19.95 36.15
N CYS A 33 -25.50 21.19 35.65
CA CYS A 33 -26.35 21.64 34.54
C CYS A 33 -26.02 20.95 33.21
N VAL A 34 -24.75 20.55 33.01
CA VAL A 34 -24.25 20.00 31.73
C VAL A 34 -24.02 18.49 31.80
N ARG A 35 -23.78 17.95 33.00
CA ARG A 35 -23.46 16.54 33.25
C ARG A 35 -24.40 15.52 32.59
N GLY A 36 -25.71 15.80 32.56
CA GLY A 36 -26.71 14.90 31.97
C GLY A 36 -26.86 15.00 30.44
N ILE A 37 -26.54 16.16 29.85
CA ILE A 37 -26.72 16.42 28.41
C ILE A 37 -25.44 16.15 27.61
N MET A 38 -24.27 16.36 28.22
CA MET A 38 -22.95 16.19 27.58
C MET A 38 -22.77 14.82 26.89
N PRO A 39 -23.11 13.66 27.51
CA PRO A 39 -22.95 12.37 26.83
C PRO A 39 -23.88 12.20 25.61
N LYS A 40 -25.04 12.86 25.62
CA LYS A 40 -26.00 12.82 24.50
C LYS A 40 -25.51 13.65 23.33
N VAL A 41 -24.94 14.82 23.61
CA VAL A 41 -24.33 15.69 22.60
C VAL A 41 -23.11 15.02 21.97
N ILE A 42 -22.24 14.41 22.79
CA ILE A 42 -21.12 13.60 22.28
C ILE A 42 -21.65 12.50 21.36
N SER A 43 -22.64 11.72 21.79
CA SER A 43 -23.19 10.63 20.96
C SER A 43 -23.80 11.12 19.64
N ALA A 44 -24.42 12.31 19.63
CA ALA A 44 -24.95 12.93 18.42
C ALA A 44 -23.83 13.39 17.47
N LEU A 45 -22.78 14.03 18.01
CA LEU A 45 -21.61 14.47 17.24
C LEU A 45 -20.81 13.28 16.68
N GLU A 46 -20.73 12.16 17.39
CA GLU A 46 -20.11 10.92 16.89
C GLU A 46 -20.90 10.30 15.72
N THR A 47 -22.23 10.33 15.82
CA THR A 47 -23.09 9.86 14.73
C THR A 47 -22.90 10.75 13.52
N LEU A 48 -22.78 12.06 13.73
CA LEU A 48 -22.51 13.03 12.67
C LEU A 48 -21.12 12.84 12.05
N GLU A 49 -20.09 12.60 12.86
CA GLU A 49 -18.72 12.29 12.40
C GLU A 49 -18.71 11.02 11.53
N ALA A 50 -19.42 9.97 11.95
CA ALA A 50 -19.52 8.73 11.18
C ALA A 50 -20.25 8.95 9.84
N MET A 51 -21.32 9.76 9.82
CA MET A 51 -22.02 10.11 8.58
C MET A 51 -21.17 10.98 7.66
N ALA A 52 -20.44 11.96 8.20
CA ALA A 52 -19.54 12.83 7.43
C ALA A 52 -18.39 12.01 6.80
N ALA A 53 -17.74 11.14 7.58
CA ALA A 53 -16.69 10.26 7.08
C ALA A 53 -17.21 9.26 6.03
N GLY A 54 -18.43 8.74 6.21
CA GLY A 54 -19.10 7.91 5.21
C GLY A 54 -19.34 8.65 3.90
N ASN A 55 -19.88 9.87 3.97
CA ASN A 55 -20.15 10.73 2.82
C ASN A 55 -18.87 11.12 2.07
N ASP A 56 -17.76 11.40 2.78
CA ASP A 56 -16.46 11.64 2.15
C ASP A 56 -15.98 10.42 1.36
N ARG A 57 -16.11 9.22 1.92
CA ARG A 57 -15.74 7.96 1.25
C ARG A 57 -16.63 7.68 0.02
N GLU A 58 -17.93 7.93 0.12
CA GLU A 58 -18.86 7.79 -1.00
C GLU A 58 -18.56 8.79 -2.10
N ASN A 59 -18.25 10.04 -1.76
CA ASN A 59 -17.84 11.07 -2.72
C ASN A 59 -16.53 10.70 -3.43
N GLU A 60 -15.54 10.14 -2.73
CA GLU A 60 -14.33 9.63 -3.35
C GLU A 60 -14.62 8.49 -4.34
N GLU A 61 -15.53 7.58 -4.00
CA GLU A 61 -15.93 6.50 -4.87
C GLU A 61 -16.66 7.03 -6.12
N ILE A 62 -17.57 7.99 -5.95
CA ILE A 62 -18.23 8.67 -7.06
C ILE A 62 -17.19 9.34 -7.97
N MET A 63 -16.22 10.06 -7.42
CA MET A 63 -15.14 10.67 -8.22
C MET A 63 -14.33 9.61 -8.98
N ARG A 64 -13.98 8.48 -8.33
CA ARG A 64 -13.25 7.38 -8.98
C ARG A 64 -14.07 6.75 -10.12
N LEU A 65 -15.36 6.51 -9.90
CA LEU A 65 -16.27 5.96 -10.91
C LEU A 65 -16.48 6.94 -12.06
N SER A 66 -16.71 8.23 -11.80
CA SER A 66 -16.85 9.26 -12.84
C SER A 66 -15.60 9.32 -13.73
N LYS A 67 -14.41 9.30 -13.13
CA LYS A 67 -13.14 9.27 -13.89
C LYS A 67 -12.98 7.98 -14.71
N ALA A 68 -13.44 6.85 -14.19
CA ALA A 68 -13.40 5.58 -14.92
C ALA A 68 -14.37 5.58 -16.12
N VAL A 69 -15.56 6.14 -15.95
CA VAL A 69 -16.56 6.32 -17.04
C VAL A 69 -16.00 7.23 -18.12
N GLU A 70 -15.49 8.41 -17.76
CA GLU A 70 -14.90 9.35 -18.72
C GLU A 70 -13.79 8.68 -19.55
N ARG A 71 -12.90 7.92 -18.91
CA ARG A 71 -11.85 7.16 -19.59
C ARG A 71 -12.42 6.11 -20.55
N LEU A 72 -13.44 5.35 -20.13
CA LEU A 72 -14.06 4.32 -20.97
C LEU A 72 -14.82 4.93 -22.15
N GLU A 73 -15.45 6.08 -21.97
CA GLU A 73 -16.11 6.83 -23.04
C GLU A 73 -15.10 7.34 -24.08
N GLN A 74 -13.96 7.86 -23.63
CA GLN A 74 -12.86 8.26 -24.52
C GLN A 74 -12.27 7.07 -25.28
N GLU A 75 -12.05 5.94 -24.60
CA GLU A 75 -11.54 4.71 -25.24
C GLU A 75 -12.54 4.17 -26.28
N LYS A 76 -13.84 4.14 -25.95
CA LYS A 76 -14.91 3.76 -26.88
C LYS A 76 -14.93 4.68 -28.09
N HIS A 77 -14.84 5.99 -27.89
CA HIS A 77 -14.84 6.97 -28.96
C HIS A 77 -13.63 6.79 -29.88
N GLN A 78 -12.43 6.60 -29.31
CA GLN A 78 -11.21 6.36 -30.07
C GLN A 78 -11.28 5.05 -30.87
N ARG A 79 -11.78 3.96 -30.28
CA ARG A 79 -11.96 2.68 -30.98
C ARG A 79 -12.95 2.82 -32.14
N ASN A 80 -14.04 3.56 -31.95
CA ASN A 80 -15.03 3.79 -33.00
C ASN A 80 -14.43 4.62 -34.15
N GLN A 81 -13.62 5.63 -33.86
CA GLN A 81 -12.91 6.40 -34.89
C GLN A 81 -11.93 5.53 -35.67
N GLN A 82 -11.20 4.64 -35.00
CA GLN A 82 -10.30 3.70 -35.68
C GLN A 82 -11.09 2.75 -36.59
N HIS A 83 -12.21 2.19 -36.10
CA HIS A 83 -13.07 1.34 -36.91
C HIS A 83 -13.57 2.07 -38.17
N LEU A 84 -14.03 3.31 -38.03
CA LEU A 84 -14.53 4.10 -39.17
C LEU A 84 -13.42 4.38 -40.19
N LYS A 85 -12.19 4.69 -39.74
CA LYS A 85 -11.04 4.87 -40.64
C LYS A 85 -10.68 3.59 -41.39
N PHE A 86 -10.68 2.45 -40.70
CA PHE A 86 -10.43 1.16 -41.35
C PHE A 86 -11.51 0.81 -42.37
N GLU A 87 -12.77 1.15 -42.08
CA GLU A 87 -13.89 0.97 -43.00
C GLU A 87 -13.75 1.85 -44.26
N GLU A 88 -13.37 3.12 -44.09
CA GLU A 88 -13.07 4.04 -45.21
C GLU A 88 -11.89 3.56 -46.06
N GLU A 89 -10.79 3.12 -45.43
CA GLU A 89 -9.62 2.55 -46.12
C GLU A 89 -10.00 1.28 -46.89
N LEU A 90 -10.81 0.40 -46.29
CA LEU A 90 -11.29 -0.81 -46.93
C LEU A 90 -12.16 -0.49 -48.14
N GLU A 91 -13.11 0.44 -48.02
CA GLU A 91 -13.96 0.88 -49.13
C GLU A 91 -13.13 1.48 -50.27
N GLN A 92 -12.07 2.24 -49.96
CA GLN A 92 -11.16 2.80 -50.94
C GLN A 92 -10.35 1.72 -51.68
N VAL A 93 -9.91 0.68 -50.97
CA VAL A 93 -9.24 -0.47 -51.55
C VAL A 93 -10.19 -1.24 -52.47
N GLU A 94 -11.43 -1.49 -52.04
CA GLU A 94 -12.46 -2.14 -52.88
C GLU A 94 -12.78 -1.34 -54.15
N LYS A 95 -12.89 -0.01 -54.06
CA LYS A 95 -13.08 0.87 -55.23
C LYS A 95 -11.93 0.75 -56.22
N THR A 96 -10.69 0.74 -55.72
CA THR A 96 -9.49 0.56 -56.55
C THR A 96 -9.53 -0.80 -57.25
N TYR A 97 -9.80 -1.89 -56.53
CA TYR A 97 -9.88 -3.23 -57.13
C TYR A 97 -11.00 -3.34 -58.17
N ARG A 98 -12.17 -2.73 -57.94
CA ARG A 98 -13.24 -2.69 -58.95
C ARG A 98 -12.78 -1.99 -60.22
N LYS A 99 -12.13 -0.84 -60.08
CA LYS A 99 -11.59 -0.10 -61.22
C LYS A 99 -10.55 -0.93 -61.99
N ASP A 100 -9.61 -1.56 -61.29
CA ASP A 100 -8.58 -2.39 -61.93
C ASP A 100 -9.20 -3.59 -62.66
N ILE A 101 -10.24 -4.20 -62.09
CA ILE A 101 -11.00 -5.26 -62.76
C ILE A 101 -11.65 -4.74 -64.05
N ASP A 102 -12.30 -3.57 -64.00
CA ASP A 102 -12.94 -2.96 -65.17
C ASP A 102 -11.91 -2.62 -66.26
N ASP A 103 -10.77 -2.03 -65.87
CA ASP A 103 -9.67 -1.67 -66.77
C ASP A 103 -9.05 -2.92 -67.44
N LEU A 104 -8.83 -4.00 -66.66
CA LEU A 104 -8.34 -5.28 -67.19
C LEU A 104 -9.35 -5.93 -68.13
N GLN A 105 -10.64 -5.91 -67.79
CA GLN A 105 -11.70 -6.43 -68.68
C GLN A 105 -11.74 -5.65 -69.99
N GLN A 106 -11.60 -4.33 -69.94
CA GLN A 106 -11.57 -3.49 -71.14
C GLN A 106 -10.31 -3.77 -71.98
N MET A 107 -9.15 -3.96 -71.35
CA MET A 107 -7.91 -4.35 -72.04
C MET A 107 -8.06 -5.70 -72.75
N VAL A 108 -8.59 -6.72 -72.06
CA VAL A 108 -8.85 -8.04 -72.64
C VAL A 108 -9.78 -7.93 -73.84
N LYS A 109 -10.86 -7.14 -73.73
CA LYS A 109 -11.80 -6.90 -74.84
C LYS A 109 -11.12 -6.24 -76.04
N ASN A 110 -10.25 -5.25 -75.80
CA ASN A 110 -9.49 -4.59 -76.86
C ASN A 110 -8.52 -5.55 -77.55
N LEU A 111 -7.75 -6.33 -76.79
CA LEU A 111 -6.81 -7.33 -77.33
C LEU A 111 -7.53 -8.43 -78.11
N VAL A 112 -8.69 -8.91 -77.65
CA VAL A 112 -9.48 -9.90 -78.38
C VAL A 112 -9.98 -9.34 -79.71
N ASN A 113 -10.45 -8.09 -79.74
CA ASN A 113 -10.88 -7.44 -80.97
C ASN A 113 -9.71 -7.22 -81.94
N GLU A 114 -8.56 -6.76 -81.44
CA GLU A 114 -7.36 -6.56 -82.26
C GLU A 114 -6.86 -7.88 -82.84
N ASN A 115 -6.78 -8.93 -82.03
CA ASN A 115 -6.35 -10.25 -82.48
C ASN A 115 -7.31 -10.84 -83.53
N ARG A 116 -8.62 -10.60 -83.37
CA ARG A 116 -9.62 -10.94 -84.39
C ARG A 116 -9.37 -10.15 -85.69
N ASN A 117 -9.12 -8.85 -85.60
CA ASN A 117 -8.85 -8.00 -86.77
C ASN A 117 -7.54 -8.40 -87.49
N LEU A 118 -6.47 -8.64 -86.74
CA LEU A 118 -5.19 -9.13 -87.27
C LEU A 118 -5.36 -10.50 -87.91
N SER A 119 -6.07 -11.42 -87.27
CA SER A 119 -6.37 -12.74 -87.85
C SER A 119 -7.15 -12.63 -89.17
N THR A 120 -8.14 -11.73 -89.26
CA THR A 120 -8.86 -11.47 -90.52
C THR A 120 -7.99 -10.83 -91.60
N THR A 121 -7.05 -9.96 -91.21
CA THR A 121 -6.14 -9.27 -92.13
C THR A 121 -5.06 -10.21 -92.67
N VAL A 122 -4.47 -11.03 -91.81
CA VAL A 122 -3.51 -12.07 -92.22
C VAL A 122 -4.18 -13.09 -93.14
N SER A 123 -5.44 -13.44 -92.88
CA SER A 123 -6.21 -14.34 -93.74
C SER A 123 -6.57 -13.75 -95.11
N SER A 124 -6.54 -12.42 -95.27
CA SER A 124 -6.93 -11.73 -96.52
C SER A 124 -5.74 -11.24 -97.36
N LEU A 125 -4.51 -11.39 -96.87
CA LEU A 125 -3.29 -11.03 -97.58
C LEU A 125 -2.87 -12.13 -98.58
N PRO A 126 -2.67 -11.80 -99.87
CA PRO A 126 -2.14 -12.75 -100.86
C PRO A 126 -0.63 -12.98 -100.63
N THR A 127 -0.22 -14.24 -100.61
CA THR A 127 1.19 -14.66 -100.59
C THR A 127 1.83 -14.41 -101.97
N ASN A 128 2.29 -13.19 -102.21
CA ASN A 128 3.02 -12.84 -103.42
C ASN A 128 4.47 -12.52 -103.06
N ASN A 129 5.34 -13.51 -103.26
CA ASN A 129 6.77 -13.30 -103.40
C ASN A 129 7.10 -12.90 -104.84
N ASP A 130 7.99 -11.93 -104.96
CA ASP A 130 8.82 -11.59 -106.13
C ASP A 130 8.34 -10.49 -107.09
N SER A 131 8.84 -9.27 -106.86
CA SER A 131 8.94 -8.17 -107.83
C SER A 131 10.31 -7.47 -107.68
N PRO A 132 11.01 -7.04 -108.75
CA PRO A 132 12.36 -6.46 -108.68
C PRO A 132 12.46 -5.08 -107.97
N VAL A 133 11.33 -4.40 -107.71
CA VAL A 133 11.26 -3.26 -106.75
C VAL A 133 11.64 -3.72 -105.33
N SER A 134 11.40 -4.99 -105.01
CA SER A 134 11.77 -5.58 -103.72
C SER A 134 13.27 -5.67 -103.48
N ILE A 135 14.15 -5.53 -104.47
CA ILE A 135 15.61 -5.64 -104.25
C ILE A 135 16.17 -4.32 -103.72
N SER A 136 15.76 -3.18 -104.30
CA SER A 136 16.10 -1.85 -103.77
C SER A 136 15.36 -1.55 -102.46
N MET A 137 14.11 -2.01 -102.32
CA MET A 137 13.39 -1.99 -101.05
C MET A 137 14.11 -2.85 -100.01
N ARG A 138 14.52 -4.09 -100.37
CA ARG A 138 15.30 -4.99 -99.50
C ARG A 138 16.59 -4.36 -98.97
N GLU A 139 17.27 -3.52 -99.74
CA GLU A 139 18.49 -2.86 -99.26
C GLU A 139 18.17 -1.74 -98.25
N ALA A 140 17.14 -0.93 -98.49
CA ALA A 140 16.66 0.06 -97.53
C ALA A 140 16.09 -0.61 -96.26
N ASP A 141 15.34 -1.69 -96.44
CA ASP A 141 14.79 -2.53 -95.37
C ASP A 141 15.92 -3.20 -94.56
N LEU A 142 16.99 -3.64 -95.22
CA LEU A 142 18.17 -4.21 -94.55
C LEU A 142 18.92 -3.16 -93.72
N ARG A 143 19.07 -1.92 -94.24
CA ARG A 143 19.65 -0.81 -93.48
C ARG A 143 18.81 -0.47 -92.25
N MET A 144 17.50 -0.35 -92.43
CA MET A 144 16.55 -0.13 -91.33
C MET A 144 16.60 -1.27 -90.30
N LEU A 145 16.69 -2.53 -90.76
CA LEU A 145 16.80 -3.70 -89.88
C LEU A 145 18.10 -3.69 -89.07
N LEU A 146 19.21 -3.27 -89.66
CA LEU A 146 20.49 -3.13 -88.96
C LEU A 146 20.44 -2.03 -87.91
N GLU A 147 19.84 -0.87 -88.24
CA GLU A 147 19.63 0.23 -87.29
C GLU A 147 18.70 -0.17 -86.14
N LEU A 148 17.57 -0.83 -86.44
CA LEU A 148 16.67 -1.39 -85.43
C LEU A 148 17.37 -2.44 -84.56
N LYS A 149 18.26 -3.25 -85.14
CA LYS A 149 19.04 -4.24 -84.39
C LYS A 149 20.04 -3.56 -83.45
N GLU A 150 20.68 -2.49 -83.89
CA GLU A 150 21.59 -1.69 -83.07
C GLU A 150 20.83 -0.99 -81.93
N MET A 151 19.71 -0.33 -82.22
CA MET A 151 18.84 0.26 -81.22
C MET A 151 18.29 -0.78 -80.23
N SER A 152 17.90 -1.96 -80.72
CA SER A 152 17.45 -3.06 -79.86
C SER A 152 18.57 -3.57 -78.94
N ALA A 153 19.81 -3.61 -79.43
CA ALA A 153 20.97 -3.94 -78.61
C ALA A 153 21.21 -2.87 -77.53
N GLN A 154 21.14 -1.59 -77.89
CA GLN A 154 21.27 -0.47 -76.96
C GLN A 154 20.18 -0.50 -75.87
N GLN A 155 18.91 -0.67 -76.25
CA GLN A 155 17.79 -0.81 -75.32
C GLN A 155 17.97 -2.02 -74.39
N LYS A 156 18.49 -3.13 -74.92
CA LYS A 156 18.78 -4.32 -74.10
C LYS A 156 19.86 -4.05 -73.05
N ASP A 157 20.87 -3.26 -73.38
CA ASP A 157 21.93 -2.90 -72.44
C ASP A 157 21.45 -1.85 -71.42
N GLU A 158 20.59 -0.91 -71.82
CA GLU A 158 19.92 0.02 -70.91
C GLU A 158 19.01 -0.72 -69.91
N ILE A 159 18.22 -1.69 -70.38
CA ILE A 159 17.39 -2.54 -69.50
C ILE A 159 18.26 -3.29 -68.49
N LYS A 160 19.41 -3.83 -68.89
CA LYS A 160 20.34 -4.49 -67.94
C LYS A 160 20.91 -3.52 -66.92
N ALA A 161 21.23 -2.29 -67.32
CA ALA A 161 21.74 -1.27 -66.41
C ALA A 161 20.67 -0.89 -65.38
N LEU A 162 19.44 -0.61 -65.83
CA LEU A 162 18.31 -0.31 -64.95
C LEU A 162 17.99 -1.50 -64.03
N GLN A 163 18.06 -2.73 -64.52
CA GLN A 163 17.87 -3.92 -63.68
C GLN A 163 18.91 -4.00 -62.56
N LYS A 164 20.19 -3.70 -62.86
CA LYS A 164 21.26 -3.68 -61.86
C LYS A 164 21.02 -2.60 -60.79
N ASP A 165 20.51 -1.44 -61.20
CA ASP A 165 20.16 -0.37 -60.26
C ASP A 165 18.98 -0.80 -59.37
N VAL A 166 17.94 -1.42 -59.94
CA VAL A 166 16.82 -2.00 -59.18
C VAL A 166 17.31 -3.02 -58.15
N ASP A 167 18.16 -3.96 -58.54
CA ASP A 167 18.72 -4.98 -57.64
C ASP A 167 19.54 -4.31 -56.51
N THR A 168 20.26 -3.24 -56.82
CA THR A 168 21.02 -2.45 -55.83
C THR A 168 20.09 -1.76 -54.84
N TYR A 169 19.03 -1.11 -55.31
CA TYR A 169 18.03 -0.47 -54.45
C TYR A 169 17.27 -1.48 -53.60
N GLN A 170 16.95 -2.66 -54.14
CA GLN A 170 16.33 -3.76 -53.37
C GLN A 170 17.22 -4.17 -52.19
N CYS A 171 18.52 -4.39 -52.42
CA CYS A 171 19.47 -4.71 -51.37
C CYS A 171 19.57 -3.58 -50.31
N GLN A 172 19.53 -2.31 -50.72
CA GLN A 172 19.51 -1.19 -49.78
C GLN A 172 18.23 -1.16 -48.94
N VAL A 173 17.07 -1.40 -49.54
CA VAL A 173 15.78 -1.48 -48.84
C VAL A 173 15.79 -2.62 -47.82
N GLU A 174 16.26 -3.81 -48.19
CA GLU A 174 16.39 -4.95 -47.28
C GLU A 174 17.32 -4.63 -46.09
N ASN A 175 18.45 -3.97 -46.33
CA ASN A 175 19.36 -3.55 -45.27
C ASN A 175 18.74 -2.52 -44.31
N LEU A 176 17.96 -1.58 -44.83
CA LEU A 176 17.23 -0.60 -44.02
C LEU A 176 16.11 -1.28 -43.23
N GLN A 177 15.35 -2.19 -43.83
CA GLN A 177 14.33 -2.99 -43.15
C GLN A 177 14.94 -3.78 -41.98
N ASN A 178 16.05 -4.47 -42.20
CA ASN A 178 16.79 -5.18 -41.15
C ASN A 178 17.26 -4.25 -40.02
N SER A 179 17.65 -3.03 -40.35
CA SER A 179 18.07 -2.03 -39.36
C SER A 179 16.88 -1.52 -38.53
N ILE A 180 15.74 -1.28 -39.17
CA ILE A 180 14.48 -0.91 -38.51
C ILE A 180 14.02 -2.02 -37.56
N GLU A 181 14.04 -3.28 -38.00
CA GLU A 181 13.67 -4.42 -37.14
C GLU A 181 14.56 -4.53 -35.89
N LYS A 182 15.88 -4.30 -36.03
CA LYS A 182 16.80 -4.26 -34.88
C LYS A 182 16.43 -3.14 -33.91
N LEU A 183 16.12 -1.95 -34.42
CA LEU A 183 15.70 -0.81 -33.60
C LEU A 183 14.35 -1.07 -32.89
N ILE A 184 13.40 -1.72 -33.57
CA ILE A 184 12.13 -2.12 -32.95
C ILE A 184 12.38 -3.06 -31.77
N ARG A 185 13.20 -4.11 -31.96
CA ARG A 185 13.55 -5.04 -30.87
C ARG A 185 14.23 -4.35 -29.69
N GLN A 186 15.16 -3.42 -29.97
CA GLN A 186 15.82 -2.63 -28.92
C GLN A 186 14.84 -1.72 -28.18
N ASN A 187 13.90 -1.09 -28.90
CA ASN A 187 12.89 -0.23 -28.29
C ASN A 187 11.94 -1.04 -27.40
N GLU A 188 11.49 -2.21 -27.84
CA GLU A 188 10.70 -3.12 -27.00
C GLU A 188 11.45 -3.52 -25.71
N GLU A 189 12.75 -3.81 -25.82
CA GLU A 189 13.58 -4.14 -24.65
C GLU A 189 13.69 -2.95 -23.69
N LEU A 190 13.89 -1.74 -24.21
CA LEU A 190 13.91 -0.51 -23.41
C LEU A 190 12.57 -0.24 -22.74
N LEU A 191 11.45 -0.46 -23.42
CA LEU A 191 10.11 -0.35 -22.84
C LEU A 191 9.90 -1.36 -21.70
N ARG A 192 10.33 -2.63 -21.89
CA ARG A 192 10.30 -3.65 -20.83
C ARG A 192 11.17 -3.26 -19.64
N LYS A 193 12.40 -2.77 -19.88
CA LYS A 193 13.32 -2.28 -18.84
C LYS A 193 12.73 -1.09 -18.08
N ASN A 194 12.17 -0.12 -18.78
CA ASN A 194 11.53 1.05 -18.17
C ASN A 194 10.33 0.64 -17.29
N SER A 195 9.46 -0.26 -17.79
CA SER A 195 8.36 -0.80 -16.98
C SER A 195 8.85 -1.51 -15.72
N SER A 196 9.93 -2.29 -15.81
CA SER A 196 10.56 -2.95 -14.66
C SER A 196 11.11 -1.93 -13.65
N LEU A 197 11.88 -0.94 -14.11
CA LEU A 197 12.42 0.12 -13.27
C LEU A 197 11.32 0.94 -12.61
N GLN A 198 10.23 1.23 -13.32
CA GLN A 198 9.09 1.95 -12.76
C GLN A 198 8.38 1.13 -11.66
N LYS A 199 8.29 -0.20 -11.81
CA LYS A 199 7.78 -1.10 -10.76
C LYS A 199 8.71 -1.09 -9.54
N GLN A 200 10.03 -1.22 -9.75
CA GLN A 200 11.01 -1.14 -8.67
C GLN A 200 10.94 0.20 -7.94
N GLY A 201 10.81 1.31 -8.68
CA GLY A 201 10.64 2.64 -8.10
C GLY A 201 9.39 2.76 -7.23
N ARG A 202 8.27 2.14 -7.62
CA ARG A 202 7.06 2.10 -6.78
C ARG A 202 7.29 1.32 -5.48
N VAL A 203 7.93 0.16 -5.55
CA VAL A 203 8.26 -0.66 -4.36
C VAL A 203 9.16 0.12 -3.40
N ILE A 204 10.21 0.77 -3.90
CA ILE A 204 11.12 1.58 -3.06
C ILE A 204 10.36 2.74 -2.39
N VAL A 205 9.42 3.38 -3.09
CA VAL A 205 8.58 4.44 -2.49
C VAL A 205 7.67 3.89 -1.39
N GLU A 206 7.08 2.71 -1.59
CA GLU A 206 6.27 2.03 -0.58
C GLU A 206 7.10 1.64 0.65
N GLU A 207 8.29 1.05 0.45
CA GLU A 207 9.22 0.71 1.52
C GLU A 207 9.68 1.96 2.29
N LYS A 208 10.01 3.04 1.58
CA LYS A 208 10.37 4.33 2.20
C LYS A 208 9.21 4.86 3.06
N MET A 209 7.98 4.79 2.56
CA MET A 209 6.80 5.24 3.31
C MET A 209 6.59 4.40 4.58
N GLU A 210 6.80 3.09 4.50
CA GLU A 210 6.70 2.20 5.65
C GLU A 210 7.76 2.50 6.71
N VAL A 211 9.01 2.73 6.30
CA VAL A 211 10.10 3.13 7.21
C VAL A 211 9.81 4.47 7.88
N LEU A 212 9.32 5.46 7.13
CA LEU A 212 8.95 6.76 7.70
C LEU A 212 7.84 6.61 8.75
N LYS A 213 6.84 5.76 8.51
CA LYS A 213 5.77 5.50 9.47
C LYS A 213 6.25 4.79 10.73
N ARG A 214 7.21 3.86 10.59
CA ARG A 214 7.88 3.22 11.76
C ARG A 214 8.67 4.25 12.56
N LEU A 215 9.41 5.13 11.88
CA LEU A 215 10.18 6.19 12.51
C LEU A 215 9.28 7.16 13.27
N GLU A 216 8.20 7.64 12.67
CA GLU A 216 7.21 8.52 13.30
C GLU A 216 6.65 7.91 14.59
N LYS A 217 6.26 6.62 14.55
CA LYS A 217 5.80 5.89 15.74
C LYS A 217 6.87 5.81 16.84
N THR A 218 8.13 5.60 16.46
CA THR A 218 9.25 5.60 17.42
C THR A 218 9.50 7.00 17.99
N GLU A 219 9.38 8.05 17.19
CA GLU A 219 9.48 9.45 17.64
C GLU A 219 8.36 9.80 18.64
N GLU A 220 7.12 9.42 18.36
CA GLU A 220 5.99 9.57 19.28
C GLU A 220 6.27 8.88 20.63
N SER A 221 6.74 7.62 20.60
CA SER A 221 7.08 6.88 21.83
C SER A 221 8.22 7.53 22.61
N ASN A 222 9.22 8.09 21.92
CA ASN A 222 10.31 8.84 22.55
C ASN A 222 9.83 10.13 23.20
N ILE A 223 8.89 10.84 22.58
CA ILE A 223 8.27 12.04 23.17
C ILE A 223 7.51 11.66 24.44
N GLU A 224 6.75 10.57 24.42
CA GLU A 224 6.01 10.06 25.58
C GLU A 224 6.95 9.68 26.74
N LEU A 225 8.01 8.91 26.44
CA LEU A 225 9.03 8.55 27.44
C LEU A 225 9.73 9.80 28.02
N LYS A 226 10.09 10.78 27.18
CA LYS A 226 10.67 12.05 27.65
C LYS A 226 9.72 12.81 28.57
N LYS A 227 8.41 12.76 28.31
CA LYS A 227 7.41 13.37 29.18
C LYS A 227 7.34 12.65 30.52
N LEU A 228 7.31 11.32 30.50
CA LEU A 228 7.28 10.51 31.72
C LEU A 228 8.53 10.73 32.58
N VAL A 229 9.72 10.77 31.98
CA VAL A 229 10.98 11.07 32.70
C VAL A 229 10.92 12.45 33.35
N LYS A 230 10.39 13.47 32.67
CA LYS A 230 10.22 14.81 33.26
C LYS A 230 9.24 14.80 34.44
N GLU A 231 8.16 14.03 34.35
CA GLU A 231 7.19 13.89 35.44
C GLU A 231 7.80 13.15 36.64
N THR A 232 8.55 12.07 36.41
CA THR A 232 9.26 11.36 37.48
C THR A 232 10.34 12.22 38.11
N ASP A 233 11.10 12.99 37.34
CA ASP A 233 12.11 13.92 37.87
C ASP A 233 11.49 15.00 38.76
N ARG A 234 10.30 15.49 38.41
CA ARG A 234 9.53 16.43 39.24
C ARG A 234 9.09 15.75 40.54
N ALA A 235 8.48 14.57 40.45
CA ALA A 235 8.04 13.82 41.64
C ALA A 235 9.21 13.49 42.58
N CYS A 236 10.37 13.11 42.03
CA CYS A 236 11.58 12.88 42.82
C CYS A 236 12.07 14.16 43.53
N LYS A 237 12.07 15.31 42.84
CA LYS A 237 12.41 16.60 43.46
C LYS A 237 11.42 16.97 44.56
N ASP A 238 10.12 16.80 44.33
CA ASP A 238 9.07 17.11 45.30
C ASP A 238 9.23 16.24 46.56
N MET A 239 9.49 14.94 46.41
CA MET A 239 9.81 14.06 47.54
C MET A 239 11.11 14.46 48.26
N GLN A 240 12.12 14.93 47.53
CA GLN A 240 13.39 15.36 48.13
C GLN A 240 13.20 16.62 48.98
N VAL A 241 12.39 17.58 48.51
CA VAL A 241 11.99 18.76 49.29
C VAL A 241 11.18 18.36 50.51
N ALA A 242 10.18 17.47 50.37
CA ALA A 242 9.38 16.97 51.49
C ALA A 242 10.20 16.20 52.55
N ASN A 243 11.31 15.55 52.15
CA ASN A 243 12.25 14.92 53.08
C ASN A 243 13.22 15.92 53.74
N GLN A 244 13.57 17.03 53.08
CA GLN A 244 14.37 18.09 53.69
C GLN A 244 13.61 18.74 54.86
N ASP A 245 12.30 18.95 54.73
CA ASP A 245 11.44 19.47 55.81
C ASP A 245 11.28 18.50 57.00
N ASN A 246 11.63 17.22 56.83
CA ASN A 246 11.62 16.22 57.90
C ASN A 246 13.01 15.93 58.51
N ASN A 247 14.08 16.52 57.97
CA ASN A 247 15.45 16.36 58.47
C ASN A 247 15.84 17.37 59.55
N GLU A 248 14.91 18.19 60.02
CA GLU A 248 15.13 18.99 61.22
C GLU A 248 15.22 18.03 62.42
N PRO A 249 16.33 18.02 63.19
CA PRO A 249 16.47 17.15 64.34
C PRO A 249 15.35 17.45 65.34
N ARG A 250 14.33 16.58 65.35
CA ARG A 250 13.13 16.68 66.18
C ARG A 250 13.41 16.56 67.69
N PHE A 251 14.58 16.05 68.03
CA PHE A 251 15.07 15.92 69.39
C PHE A 251 16.38 16.68 69.54
N THR A 252 16.51 17.40 70.63
CA THR A 252 17.78 17.96 71.07
C THR A 252 18.73 16.83 71.50
N LEU A 253 20.04 17.08 71.45
CA LEU A 253 21.05 16.14 71.96
C LEU A 253 20.87 15.80 73.45
N GLY A 254 20.14 16.63 74.21
CA GLY A 254 19.77 16.38 75.60
C GLY A 254 18.66 15.35 75.69
N GLU A 255 17.55 15.57 74.99
CA GLU A 255 16.41 14.64 74.95
C GLU A 255 16.82 13.26 74.43
N LEU A 256 17.68 13.19 73.41
CA LEU A 256 18.18 11.90 72.91
C LEU A 256 18.99 11.15 73.98
N ARG A 257 19.80 11.85 74.78
CA ARG A 257 20.53 11.23 75.90
C ARG A 257 19.57 10.77 76.99
N GLU A 258 18.52 11.52 77.27
CA GLU A 258 17.50 11.14 78.24
C GLU A 258 16.73 9.90 77.78
N VAL A 259 16.27 9.87 76.54
CA VAL A 259 15.60 8.69 75.96
C VAL A 259 16.53 7.48 75.93
N ILE A 260 17.82 7.65 75.62
CA ILE A 260 18.79 6.54 75.67
C ILE A 260 18.99 6.05 77.11
N LYS A 261 19.10 6.96 78.09
CA LYS A 261 19.18 6.59 79.51
C LYS A 261 17.93 5.86 79.96
N GLU A 262 16.75 6.38 79.63
CA GLU A 262 15.47 5.78 79.95
C GLU A 262 15.31 4.41 79.29
N LYS A 263 15.67 4.27 78.00
CA LYS A 263 15.73 2.99 77.29
C LYS A 263 16.64 2.00 78.02
N ASN A 264 17.81 2.42 78.49
CA ASN A 264 18.73 1.54 79.19
C ASN A 264 18.20 1.13 80.57
N ILE A 265 17.55 2.04 81.30
CA ILE A 265 16.87 1.74 82.58
C ILE A 265 15.73 0.76 82.34
N LEU A 266 14.87 1.01 81.36
CA LEU A 266 13.76 0.14 81.00
C LEU A 266 14.26 -1.21 80.50
N LYS A 267 15.34 -1.26 79.72
CA LYS A 267 15.97 -2.52 79.30
C LYS A 267 16.46 -3.32 80.52
N GLY A 268 17.09 -2.66 81.50
CA GLY A 268 17.46 -3.30 82.75
C GLY A 268 16.24 -3.81 83.53
N ARG A 269 15.18 -3.01 83.60
CA ARG A 269 13.94 -3.42 84.27
C ARG A 269 13.23 -4.57 83.56
N VAL A 270 13.26 -4.60 82.23
CA VAL A 270 12.76 -5.72 81.43
C VAL A 270 13.58 -6.97 81.71
N MET A 271 14.91 -6.88 81.78
CA MET A 271 15.76 -8.03 82.14
C MET A 271 15.46 -8.55 83.55
N GLU A 272 15.30 -7.67 84.54
CA GLU A 272 14.90 -8.05 85.91
C GLU A 272 13.52 -8.74 85.92
N LEU A 273 12.53 -8.17 85.22
CA LEU A 273 11.20 -8.75 85.12
C LEU A 273 11.21 -10.07 84.36
N GLU A 274 12.01 -10.20 83.30
CA GLU A 274 12.21 -11.46 82.57
C GLU A 274 12.84 -12.53 83.47
N GLU A 275 13.84 -12.17 84.30
CA GLU A 275 14.46 -13.07 85.28
C GLU A 275 13.48 -13.50 86.38
N GLU A 276 12.68 -12.57 86.93
CA GLU A 276 11.62 -12.90 87.89
C GLU A 276 10.59 -13.85 87.24
N LEU A 277 10.16 -13.56 86.01
CA LEU A 277 9.20 -14.39 85.28
C LEU A 277 9.77 -15.77 84.94
N GLU A 278 11.08 -15.86 84.70
CA GLU A 278 11.81 -17.10 84.51
C GLU A 278 11.90 -17.93 85.79
N GLN A 279 12.04 -17.31 86.96
CA GLN A 279 11.96 -17.96 88.27
C GLN A 279 10.56 -18.53 88.57
N PHE A 280 9.50 -17.93 88.01
CA PHE A 280 8.11 -18.38 88.18
C PHE A 280 7.58 -19.24 87.02
N LYS A 281 8.34 -19.44 85.94
CA LYS A 281 7.99 -20.42 84.89
C LYS A 281 8.21 -21.84 85.42
N PRO A 282 7.17 -22.71 85.46
CA PRO A 282 7.35 -24.11 85.81
C PRO A 282 8.08 -24.82 84.65
N GLY A 283 9.41 -24.89 84.71
CA GLY A 283 10.22 -25.65 83.74
C GLY A 283 11.73 -25.37 83.68
N ALA A 284 12.24 -24.25 84.22
CA ALA A 284 13.63 -23.82 84.06
C ALA A 284 14.64 -24.48 85.05
N LYS A 285 14.63 -25.81 85.16
CA LYS A 285 15.72 -26.59 85.77
C LYS A 285 15.96 -27.87 84.97
N LYS A 286 16.59 -27.73 83.80
CA LYS A 286 17.39 -28.78 83.15
C LYS A 286 18.08 -28.19 81.91
N GLU A 287 19.17 -27.48 82.15
CA GLU A 287 20.41 -27.52 81.34
C GLU A 287 21.36 -26.46 81.91
N ILE A 288 21.97 -26.84 83.03
CA ILE A 288 23.08 -26.12 83.63
C ILE A 288 24.37 -26.73 83.04
N MET A 289 25.21 -25.85 82.47
CA MET A 289 26.63 -26.00 82.16
C MET A 289 27.03 -26.96 81.02
N ARG A 290 27.39 -26.40 79.85
CA ARG A 290 28.78 -26.02 79.46
C ARG A 290 28.66 -24.82 78.47
N LEU A 291 29.03 -23.57 78.79
CA LEU A 291 30.38 -22.98 78.96
C LEU A 291 31.29 -23.39 77.77
N ASP A 292 31.85 -22.51 76.92
CA ASP A 292 32.10 -21.06 76.94
C ASP A 292 32.37 -20.58 75.50
N ASP A 293 32.12 -19.28 75.25
CA ASP A 293 32.96 -18.27 74.56
C ASP A 293 33.57 -18.62 73.17
N ASP A 294 33.70 -17.77 72.16
CA ASP A 294 33.77 -16.32 71.99
C ASP A 294 33.96 -16.19 70.45
N ASP A 295 33.32 -15.28 69.72
CA ASP A 295 33.88 -13.98 69.39
C ASP A 295 33.86 -13.78 67.86
N ASP A 296 33.76 -12.51 67.55
CA ASP A 296 33.75 -11.73 66.34
C ASP A 296 34.09 -12.31 64.95
N SER A 297 33.41 -11.64 63.99
CA SER A 297 33.92 -11.28 62.67
C SER A 297 34.12 -12.45 61.68
N ASP A 298 33.95 -12.32 60.37
CA ASP A 298 33.85 -11.13 59.56
C ASP A 298 33.08 -11.49 58.27
N GLN A 299 32.70 -10.41 57.64
CA GLN A 299 31.97 -10.26 56.41
C GLN A 299 32.67 -10.91 55.20
N LEU A 300 31.88 -11.09 54.14
CA LEU A 300 32.25 -11.21 52.71
C LEU A 300 32.34 -12.62 52.10
N ALA A 301 31.31 -12.90 51.30
CA ALA A 301 31.39 -13.65 50.04
C ALA A 301 32.61 -13.20 49.21
N PRO A 302 33.18 -13.99 48.27
CA PRO A 302 32.42 -14.54 47.13
C PRO A 302 32.89 -15.88 46.54
N ASN A 303 32.08 -16.37 45.58
CA ASN A 303 32.37 -17.22 44.42
C ASN A 303 33.86 -17.54 44.15
N SER A 304 34.24 -18.72 43.66
CA SER A 304 33.73 -19.35 42.44
C SER A 304 34.30 -20.77 42.26
N ASP A 305 33.70 -21.48 41.31
CA ASP A 305 34.27 -22.57 40.50
C ASP A 305 34.62 -23.88 41.22
N ASP A 306 34.07 -25.01 40.77
CA ASP A 306 34.54 -25.68 39.56
C ASP A 306 33.62 -26.86 39.23
N ALA A 307 33.74 -27.26 37.97
CA ALA A 307 32.84 -28.03 37.17
C ALA A 307 32.95 -29.56 37.33
N ASN A 308 32.01 -30.22 36.63
CA ASN A 308 32.10 -31.58 36.06
C ASN A 308 31.88 -32.75 37.07
N ARG A 309 31.13 -33.82 36.78
CA ARG A 309 30.82 -34.44 35.48
C ARG A 309 29.73 -35.54 35.60
N THR A 310 28.80 -35.51 34.65
CA THR A 310 28.12 -36.59 33.88
C THR A 310 27.26 -37.72 34.49
N GLY A 311 26.12 -37.92 33.79
CA GLY A 311 25.39 -39.17 33.55
C GLY A 311 24.02 -38.81 32.95
N ASP A 312 23.91 -38.45 31.65
CA ASP A 312 23.65 -39.32 30.48
C ASP A 312 22.34 -40.13 30.61
N ASP A 313 21.32 -39.69 29.86
CA ASP A 313 20.22 -40.46 29.24
C ASP A 313 19.05 -39.51 28.93
N GLU A 314 18.98 -38.94 27.72
CA GLU A 314 17.69 -38.47 27.18
C GLU A 314 17.67 -38.57 25.65
N GLU A 315 16.73 -39.37 25.16
CA GLU A 315 16.52 -39.75 23.77
C GLU A 315 16.15 -38.57 22.87
N ASP A 316 16.57 -38.69 21.61
CA ASP A 316 16.35 -37.79 20.48
C ASP A 316 14.84 -37.58 20.20
N LEU A 317 14.25 -36.52 20.79
CA LEU A 317 12.86 -36.12 20.57
C LEU A 317 12.75 -35.13 19.39
N PRO A 318 11.77 -35.30 18.47
CA PRO A 318 11.64 -34.45 17.29
C PRO A 318 11.27 -33.02 17.67
N VAL A 319 12.15 -32.06 17.33
CA VAL A 319 11.94 -30.63 17.53
C VAL A 319 10.82 -30.13 16.61
N TYR A 320 9.60 -30.05 17.15
CA TYR A 320 8.55 -29.26 16.53
C TYR A 320 8.84 -27.77 16.77
N GLY A 321 9.02 -27.02 15.68
CA GLY A 321 9.14 -25.56 15.72
C GLY A 321 7.94 -24.91 16.43
N PRO A 322 8.12 -23.69 16.98
CA PRO A 322 7.09 -23.04 17.78
C PRO A 322 5.77 -22.95 17.00
N LEU A 323 4.71 -23.48 17.61
CA LEU A 323 3.35 -23.50 17.07
C LEU A 323 2.96 -22.07 16.61
N PRO A 324 2.45 -21.88 15.37
CA PRO A 324 1.99 -20.57 14.92
C PRO A 324 0.91 -20.06 15.89
N LYS A 325 1.23 -19.06 16.71
CA LYS A 325 0.24 -18.41 17.57
C LYS A 325 -0.77 -17.70 16.68
N GLU A 326 -2.05 -17.91 16.95
CA GLU A 326 -3.09 -17.13 16.31
C GLU A 326 -2.84 -15.64 16.55
N PRO A 327 -3.08 -14.77 15.55
CA PRO A 327 -2.91 -13.34 15.70
C PRO A 327 -3.67 -12.83 16.94
N ASP A 328 -3.02 -12.00 17.74
CA ASP A 328 -3.54 -11.46 19.02
C ASP A 328 -4.91 -10.75 18.84
N GLU A 329 -5.18 -10.29 17.63
CA GLU A 329 -6.44 -9.69 17.17
C GLU A 329 -7.64 -10.65 17.25
N LYS A 330 -7.43 -11.97 17.06
CA LYS A 330 -8.47 -12.99 17.22
C LYS A 330 -8.72 -13.36 18.67
N LEU A 331 -7.69 -13.28 19.52
CA LEU A 331 -7.74 -13.61 20.95
C LEU A 331 -8.47 -12.52 21.76
N HIS A 332 -8.46 -11.27 21.30
CA HIS A 332 -9.12 -10.16 21.98
C HIS A 332 -9.95 -9.25 21.07
N PRO A 333 -11.05 -9.75 20.46
CA PRO A 333 -11.86 -8.95 19.53
C PRO A 333 -12.41 -7.66 20.16
N TRP A 334 -12.77 -7.68 21.44
CA TRP A 334 -13.27 -6.53 22.20
C TRP A 334 -12.20 -5.46 22.53
N LYS A 335 -10.90 -5.77 22.45
CA LYS A 335 -9.84 -4.75 22.59
C LYS A 335 -9.71 -3.90 21.32
N TYR A 336 -10.22 -4.41 20.19
CA TYR A 336 -10.17 -3.75 18.88
C TYR A 336 -11.54 -3.26 18.40
N GLU A 337 -12.62 -3.58 19.11
CA GLU A 337 -13.94 -3.00 18.87
C GLU A 337 -14.00 -1.55 19.38
N ARG A 338 -14.17 -0.64 18.41
CA ARG A 338 -14.33 0.83 18.52
C ARG A 338 -13.10 1.56 19.07
N LYS A 339 -12.29 2.03 18.14
CA LYS A 339 -11.44 3.22 18.37
C LYS A 339 -12.37 4.34 18.88
N ASP A 340 -12.05 4.93 20.04
CA ASP A 340 -12.72 6.14 20.52
C ASP A 340 -12.76 7.17 19.38
N SER A 341 -13.95 7.69 19.07
CA SER A 341 -14.10 8.74 18.05
C SER A 341 -13.24 9.96 18.43
N GLY A 342 -12.81 10.74 17.43
CA GLY A 342 -12.05 11.97 17.67
C GLY A 342 -12.81 12.93 18.58
N VAL A 343 -14.15 12.96 18.47
CA VAL A 343 -15.04 13.73 19.34
C VAL A 343 -15.01 13.20 20.78
N ARG A 344 -15.05 11.88 20.97
CA ARG A 344 -14.93 11.26 22.31
C ARG A 344 -13.58 11.57 22.97
N LYS A 345 -12.51 11.65 22.19
CA LYS A 345 -11.18 12.06 22.64
C LYS A 345 -11.12 13.56 22.98
N PHE A 346 -11.73 14.41 22.16
CA PHE A 346 -11.82 15.85 22.38
C PHE A 346 -12.52 16.18 23.70
N PHE A 347 -13.66 15.55 23.98
CA PHE A 347 -14.40 15.76 25.22
C PHE A 347 -13.84 15.01 26.44
N ARG A 348 -12.78 14.21 26.26
CA ARG A 348 -12.11 13.51 27.37
C ARG A 348 -11.47 14.50 28.35
N PHE A 349 -11.05 15.67 27.87
CA PHE A 349 -10.55 16.79 28.69
C PHE A 349 -11.60 17.32 29.68
N PHE A 350 -12.89 17.31 29.30
CA PHE A 350 -14.00 17.74 30.17
C PHE A 350 -14.46 16.66 31.15
N LYS A 351 -13.98 15.42 31.00
CA LYS A 351 -14.39 14.26 31.82
C LYS A 351 -13.72 14.26 33.20
N ASP A 352 -12.61 14.97 33.37
CA ASP A 352 -11.83 14.96 34.62
C ASP A 352 -12.48 15.80 35.75
N PHE A 353 -13.59 16.51 35.48
CA PHE A 353 -14.36 17.28 36.46
C PHE A 353 -15.48 16.52 37.20
N GLY A 354 -15.62 15.19 37.02
CA GLY A 354 -16.64 14.43 37.75
C GLY A 354 -16.57 12.92 37.57
N ALA A 355 -16.11 12.21 38.60
CA ALA A 355 -15.97 10.77 38.61
C ALA A 355 -17.31 10.01 38.48
N THR A 356 -17.21 8.82 37.86
CA THR A 356 -17.85 7.52 38.18
C THR A 356 -18.36 6.81 36.93
N ALA A 357 -17.85 5.59 36.74
CA ALA A 357 -18.39 4.64 35.79
C ALA A 357 -19.87 4.40 36.13
N SER A 358 -20.73 4.53 35.11
CA SER A 358 -22.14 4.14 35.21
C SER A 358 -22.45 3.01 34.22
N PRO A 359 -23.44 2.17 34.54
CA PRO A 359 -23.42 0.75 34.21
C PRO A 359 -23.86 0.47 32.77
N ARG A 360 -23.28 -0.60 32.22
CA ARG A 360 -23.71 -1.26 30.98
C ARG A 360 -25.23 -1.36 30.92
N ARG A 361 -25.84 -0.62 29.99
CA ARG A 361 -27.22 -0.86 29.55
C ARG A 361 -27.18 -1.98 28.50
N GLY A 362 -27.83 -3.10 28.82
CA GLY A 362 -27.94 -4.27 27.95
C GLY A 362 -28.50 -3.91 26.58
N SER A 363 -27.82 -4.36 25.54
CA SER A 363 -28.31 -4.30 24.17
C SER A 363 -29.43 -5.32 24.00
N SER A 364 -30.63 -4.80 23.76
CA SER A 364 -31.78 -5.54 23.26
C SER A 364 -31.39 -6.27 21.97
N ALA A 365 -31.75 -7.55 21.89
CA ALA A 365 -31.73 -8.33 20.67
C ALA A 365 -32.44 -7.56 19.56
N ASN A 366 -31.79 -7.39 18.42
CA ASN A 366 -32.43 -6.95 17.19
C ASN A 366 -32.05 -7.94 16.09
N ALA A 367 -33.10 -8.47 15.47
CA ALA A 367 -33.11 -9.53 14.50
C ALA A 367 -32.30 -9.16 13.24
N SER A 368 -31.54 -10.14 12.73
CA SER A 368 -30.93 -10.07 11.40
C SER A 368 -32.02 -10.07 10.31
N PRO A 369 -31.91 -9.23 9.26
CA PRO A 369 -32.69 -9.41 8.05
C PRO A 369 -32.20 -10.68 7.33
N ARG A 370 -33.11 -11.64 7.13
CA ARG A 370 -32.88 -12.79 6.23
C ARG A 370 -32.68 -12.28 4.79
N LEU A 371 -31.59 -12.69 4.16
CA LEU A 371 -31.38 -12.60 2.72
C LEU A 371 -32.44 -13.46 1.99
N PRO A 372 -33.02 -12.99 0.86
CA PRO A 372 -33.90 -13.82 0.04
C PRO A 372 -33.08 -14.92 -0.67
N ALA A 373 -33.60 -16.14 -0.61
CA ALA A 373 -33.02 -17.31 -1.26
C ALA A 373 -33.03 -17.14 -2.80
N ARG A 374 -31.88 -17.48 -3.39
CA ARG A 374 -31.65 -17.55 -4.84
C ARG A 374 -32.54 -18.65 -5.45
N ALA A 375 -33.48 -18.27 -6.30
CA ALA A 375 -34.29 -19.20 -7.08
C ALA A 375 -33.41 -19.91 -8.14
N ILE A 376 -33.53 -21.23 -8.21
CA ILE A 376 -32.96 -22.09 -9.24
C ILE A 376 -33.97 -22.12 -10.41
N PRO A 377 -33.56 -21.85 -11.66
CA PRO A 377 -34.48 -21.95 -12.80
C PRO A 377 -34.77 -23.42 -13.14
N PRO A 378 -36.01 -23.77 -13.57
CA PRO A 378 -36.34 -25.13 -13.97
C PRO A 378 -35.68 -25.47 -15.31
N SER A 379 -35.14 -26.68 -15.38
CA SER A 379 -34.69 -27.36 -16.58
C SER A 379 -35.83 -27.48 -17.59
N LEU A 380 -35.61 -26.95 -18.79
CA LEU A 380 -36.42 -27.24 -19.98
C LEU A 380 -36.24 -28.71 -20.35
N ASN A 381 -37.36 -29.42 -20.44
CA ASN A 381 -37.52 -30.66 -21.20
C ASN A 381 -38.55 -30.38 -22.30
#